data_AF-A0A9D6NQ77-F1
#
_entry.id   AF-A0A9D6NQ77-F1
#
_cell.length_a   1.000
_cell.length_b   1.000
_cell.length_c   1.000
_cell.angle_alpha   90.00
_cell.angle_beta   90.00
_cell.angle_gamma   90.00
#
_symmetry.space_group_name_H-M   'P 1'
#
loop_
_entity.id
_entity.type
_entity.pdbx_description
1 polymer ?
#
loop_
_entity_poly.entity_id
_entity_poly.type
_entity_poly.pdbx_seq_one_letter_code
_entity_poly.pdbx_strand_id
1 'polypeptide(L)'
;MRTQHRAALILLGSVLIMSAQVEMLLALQGQTRPDPGFTAVSGPPFDAPDVWIDSPLNDYATYFGGTGSSGTPTGSGDPLWPGRIHRVYTRVHNFGNAPANNLTVNFYVRQPAGIGDGGAWELIGTLQRFGPIASGSFRLGFVQWTPATDAPASIKVVIDPLSGEATTTNNSVIESSSFFFDDGLGDPPELEFAVHNPSETSGVNLFFEAIVTPQGRSKETQDASDWRVVVDPESRYLRAGFDCTVRADVTPPNPCMVNDGH
;
A
#
# COMPACT_ATOMS: atom_id res chain seq x y z
N MET A 1 -15.94 -17.53 13.72
CA MET A 1 -17.08 -17.32 14.64
C MET A 1 -18.30 -17.01 13.82
N ARG A 2 -19.35 -17.85 13.89
CA ARG A 2 -20.65 -17.61 13.24
C ARG A 2 -21.62 -17.12 14.31
N THR A 3 -22.21 -15.95 14.11
CA THR A 3 -23.24 -15.41 15.00
C THR A 3 -24.57 -16.09 14.67
N GLN A 4 -25.04 -16.98 15.55
CA GLN A 4 -26.41 -17.51 15.51
C GLN A 4 -27.32 -16.57 16.31
N HIS A 5 -28.34 -16.00 15.66
CA HIS A 5 -29.46 -15.38 16.37
C HIS A 5 -30.59 -16.40 16.49
N ARG A 6 -30.89 -16.82 17.72
CA ARG A 6 -32.08 -17.60 18.07
C ARG A 6 -33.22 -16.64 18.37
N ALA A 7 -34.34 -16.77 17.65
CA ALA A 7 -35.61 -16.16 18.03
C ALA A 7 -36.51 -17.22 18.65
N ALA A 8 -37.09 -16.91 19.82
CA ALA A 8 -38.11 -17.73 20.46
C ALA A 8 -39.49 -17.35 19.93
N LEU A 9 -40.27 -18.35 19.51
CA LEU A 9 -41.65 -18.22 19.05
C LEU A 9 -42.60 -18.49 20.22
N ILE A 10 -43.39 -17.51 20.64
CA ILE A 10 -44.53 -17.70 21.53
C ILE A 10 -45.79 -17.75 20.67
N LEU A 11 -46.47 -18.90 20.68
CA LEU A 11 -47.69 -19.18 19.92
C LEU A 11 -48.93 -18.80 20.73
N LEU A 12 -49.74 -17.90 20.20
CA LEU A 12 -51.16 -17.74 20.55
C LEU A 12 -51.95 -17.54 19.24
N GLY A 13 -52.89 -18.45 18.95
CA GLY A 13 -53.98 -18.20 18.01
C GLY A 13 -53.76 -18.67 16.56
N SER A 14 -54.15 -19.91 16.30
CA SER A 14 -54.69 -20.51 15.06
C SER A 14 -54.79 -19.64 13.78
N VAL A 15 -53.76 -19.64 12.94
CA VAL A 15 -53.88 -19.66 11.46
C VAL A 15 -52.70 -20.44 10.90
N LEU A 16 -52.95 -21.60 10.27
CA LEU A 16 -51.92 -22.38 9.59
C LEU A 16 -51.73 -21.81 8.18
N ILE A 17 -50.92 -20.75 8.04
CA ILE A 17 -50.36 -20.39 6.73
C ILE A 17 -49.15 -21.28 6.54
N MET A 18 -49.28 -22.35 5.74
CA MET A 18 -48.11 -23.07 5.23
C MET A 18 -47.41 -22.15 4.23
N SER A 19 -46.54 -21.28 4.73
CA SER A 19 -45.54 -20.61 3.91
C SER A 19 -44.47 -21.64 3.60
N ALA A 20 -44.57 -22.31 2.46
CA ALA A 20 -43.44 -22.99 1.87
C ALA A 20 -42.46 -21.90 1.41
N GLN A 21 -41.46 -21.59 2.25
CA GLN A 21 -40.32 -20.83 1.77
C GLN A 21 -39.55 -21.75 0.82
N VAL A 22 -39.75 -21.54 -0.47
CA VAL A 22 -38.76 -21.94 -1.46
C VAL A 22 -37.57 -21.03 -1.19
N GLU A 23 -36.62 -21.49 -0.39
CA GLU A 23 -35.26 -20.95 -0.43
C GLU A 23 -34.77 -21.22 -1.84
N MET A 24 -34.91 -20.22 -2.71
CA MET A 24 -34.15 -20.17 -3.93
C MET A 24 -32.72 -19.90 -3.49
N LEU A 25 -32.04 -20.96 -3.03
CA LEU A 25 -30.60 -21.07 -3.06
C LEU A 25 -30.24 -21.14 -4.54
N LEU A 26 -30.41 -20.01 -5.25
CA LEU A 26 -29.68 -19.80 -6.49
C LEU A 26 -28.24 -19.70 -6.01
N ALA A 27 -27.60 -20.85 -5.94
CA ALA A 27 -26.19 -20.94 -6.13
C ALA A 27 -25.88 -20.01 -7.30
N LEU A 28 -25.24 -18.87 -7.06
CA LEU A 28 -24.48 -18.16 -8.07
C LEU A 28 -23.25 -19.00 -8.47
N GLN A 29 -23.43 -20.32 -8.55
CA GLN A 29 -22.50 -21.28 -9.11
C GLN A 29 -22.64 -21.15 -10.62
N GLY A 30 -21.70 -20.44 -11.23
CA GLY A 30 -21.45 -20.61 -12.66
C GLY A 30 -21.20 -19.36 -13.48
N GLN A 31 -21.29 -18.14 -12.93
CA GLN A 31 -20.74 -17.00 -13.69
C GLN A 31 -19.23 -16.98 -13.55
N THR A 32 -18.58 -17.47 -14.60
CA THR A 32 -17.15 -17.28 -14.86
C THR A 32 -16.90 -15.78 -15.07
N ARG A 33 -16.28 -15.12 -14.08
CA ARG A 33 -15.95 -13.70 -14.11
C ARG A 33 -14.47 -13.51 -13.78
N PRO A 34 -13.75 -12.64 -14.50
CA PRO A 34 -12.43 -12.20 -14.06
C PRO A 34 -12.56 -11.30 -12.83
N ASP A 35 -11.49 -11.19 -12.05
CA ASP A 35 -11.37 -10.28 -10.90
C ASP A 35 -9.91 -9.83 -10.79
N PRO A 36 -9.40 -9.05 -11.77
CA PRO A 36 -8.08 -8.48 -11.71
C PRO A 36 -7.99 -7.49 -10.54
N GLY A 37 -6.99 -7.63 -9.69
CA GLY A 37 -6.90 -6.74 -8.54
C GLY A 37 -5.60 -6.83 -7.80
N PHE A 38 -5.53 -6.05 -6.73
CA PHE A 38 -4.42 -6.02 -5.79
C PHE A 38 -4.78 -6.74 -4.48
N THR A 39 -3.75 -7.26 -3.83
CA THR A 39 -3.82 -7.83 -2.49
C THR A 39 -4.24 -6.73 -1.51
N ALA A 40 -5.22 -7.03 -0.67
CA ALA A 40 -5.65 -6.09 0.35
C ALA A 40 -4.50 -5.78 1.32
N VAL A 41 -4.25 -4.48 1.54
CA VAL A 41 -3.33 -4.02 2.58
C VAL A 41 -4.04 -4.20 3.92
N SER A 42 -3.55 -5.11 4.76
CA SER A 42 -4.15 -5.38 6.07
C SER A 42 -3.10 -5.32 7.18
N GLY A 43 -3.15 -4.24 7.96
CA GLY A 43 -2.32 -4.05 9.15
C GLY A 43 -0.88 -3.61 8.88
N PRO A 44 -0.14 -3.22 9.94
CA PRO A 44 1.27 -2.84 9.83
C PRO A 44 2.10 -3.96 9.19
N PRO A 45 3.08 -3.64 8.31
CA PRO A 45 3.61 -2.31 8.00
C PRO A 45 2.80 -1.43 7.03
N PHE A 46 1.56 -1.82 6.65
CA PHE A 46 0.74 -1.13 5.65
C PHE A 46 1.35 -1.07 4.24
N ASP A 47 2.37 -1.88 3.98
CA ASP A 47 2.97 -2.07 2.66
C ASP A 47 1.96 -2.70 1.70
N ALA A 48 1.92 -2.18 0.48
CA ALA A 48 1.25 -2.74 -0.68
C ALA A 48 2.19 -3.72 -1.40
N PRO A 49 2.09 -5.04 -1.14
CA PRO A 49 3.05 -6.02 -1.64
C PRO A 49 3.04 -6.19 -3.17
N ASP A 50 2.13 -5.50 -3.85
CA ASP A 50 1.90 -5.58 -5.29
C ASP A 50 2.41 -4.35 -6.05
N VAL A 51 3.05 -3.39 -5.37
CA VAL A 51 3.69 -2.22 -5.99
C VAL A 51 5.02 -1.97 -5.31
N TRP A 52 6.08 -1.73 -6.08
CA TRP A 52 7.38 -1.39 -5.54
C TRP A 52 8.24 -0.65 -6.56
N ILE A 53 9.31 -0.03 -6.06
CA ILE A 53 10.28 0.70 -6.84
C ILE A 53 11.56 -0.13 -6.99
N ASP A 54 12.10 -0.19 -8.21
CA ASP A 54 13.38 -0.82 -8.55
C ASP A 54 14.30 0.26 -9.15
N SER A 55 15.36 0.60 -8.43
CA SER A 55 16.27 1.70 -8.76
C SER A 55 17.60 1.17 -9.29
N PRO A 56 18.37 1.98 -10.05
CA PRO A 56 19.71 1.58 -10.44
C PRO A 56 20.75 1.79 -9.32
N LEU A 57 20.36 2.21 -8.10
CA LEU A 57 21.29 2.59 -7.02
C LEU A 57 22.13 1.41 -6.52
N ASN A 58 21.56 0.22 -6.52
CA ASN A 58 22.12 -1.05 -6.08
C ASN A 58 22.07 -2.12 -7.18
N ASP A 59 22.01 -1.69 -8.45
CA ASP A 59 21.65 -2.50 -9.62
C ASP A 59 20.19 -2.98 -9.61
N TYR A 60 19.58 -3.03 -10.79
CA TYR A 60 18.18 -3.45 -10.91
C TYR A 60 17.94 -4.88 -10.40
N ALA A 61 16.77 -5.09 -9.80
CA ALA A 61 16.32 -6.33 -9.16
C ALA A 61 17.16 -6.76 -7.94
N THR A 62 18.01 -5.87 -7.43
CA THR A 62 18.60 -5.95 -6.10
C THR A 62 17.84 -4.96 -5.22
N TYR A 63 17.48 -5.34 -4.00
CA TYR A 63 16.67 -4.49 -3.12
C TYR A 63 17.34 -4.30 -1.77
N PHE A 64 17.42 -3.07 -1.29
CA PHE A 64 18.02 -2.77 0.01
C PHE A 64 17.31 -3.48 1.17
N GLY A 65 15.97 -3.55 1.12
CA GLY A 65 15.17 -4.27 2.12
C GLY A 65 15.30 -5.79 2.05
N GLY A 66 15.97 -6.33 1.02
CA GLY A 66 16.02 -7.75 0.73
C GLY A 66 14.90 -8.21 -0.21
N THR A 67 14.98 -9.48 -0.59
CA THR A 67 14.08 -10.10 -1.56
C THR A 67 13.28 -11.21 -0.89
N GLY A 68 11.96 -11.17 -1.03
CA GLY A 68 11.05 -12.22 -0.59
C GLY A 68 11.13 -13.49 -1.44
N SER A 69 10.40 -14.53 -1.02
CA SER A 69 10.42 -15.85 -1.68
C SER A 69 9.94 -15.84 -3.14
N SER A 70 9.18 -14.81 -3.54
CA SER A 70 8.71 -14.60 -4.92
C SER A 70 9.69 -13.82 -5.81
N GLY A 71 10.87 -13.44 -5.32
CA GLY A 71 11.81 -12.60 -6.08
C GLY A 71 11.43 -11.11 -6.10
N THR A 72 10.43 -10.70 -5.33
CA THR A 72 9.98 -9.32 -5.15
C THR A 72 10.62 -8.72 -3.90
N PRO A 73 10.78 -7.39 -3.77
CA PRO A 73 11.30 -6.81 -2.55
C PRO A 73 10.40 -7.14 -1.36
N THR A 74 10.98 -7.11 -0.16
CA THR A 74 10.22 -6.90 1.07
C THR A 74 10.03 -5.41 1.28
N GLY A 75 8.76 -4.95 1.33
CA GLY A 75 8.39 -3.55 1.42
C GLY A 75 8.37 -2.82 0.07
N SER A 76 8.50 -1.50 0.11
CA SER A 76 8.28 -0.59 -1.03
C SER A 76 9.36 -0.62 -2.13
N GLY A 77 10.41 -1.44 -1.95
CA GLY A 77 11.54 -1.55 -2.87
C GLY A 77 12.70 -0.61 -2.53
N ASP A 78 13.31 -0.01 -3.55
CA ASP A 78 14.49 0.84 -3.42
C ASP A 78 14.17 2.31 -3.12
N PRO A 79 15.10 3.04 -2.47
CA PRO A 79 15.02 4.50 -2.39
C PRO A 79 15.08 5.17 -3.76
N LEU A 80 14.59 6.41 -3.79
CA LEU A 80 14.61 7.24 -4.99
C LEU A 80 16.01 7.76 -5.29
N TRP A 81 16.40 7.73 -6.57
CA TRP A 81 17.64 8.31 -7.07
C TRP A 81 17.39 9.40 -8.13
N PRO A 82 17.43 10.69 -7.74
CA PRO A 82 17.04 11.78 -8.63
C PRO A 82 17.79 11.78 -9.96
N GLY A 83 17.06 12.01 -11.05
CA GLY A 83 17.61 12.06 -12.40
C GLY A 83 18.02 10.70 -12.99
N ARG A 84 17.69 9.58 -12.32
CA ARG A 84 17.91 8.22 -12.85
C ARG A 84 16.58 7.54 -13.15
N ILE A 85 16.57 6.69 -14.19
CA ILE A 85 15.39 5.90 -14.54
C ILE A 85 15.19 4.82 -13.48
N HIS A 86 14.00 4.77 -12.90
CA HIS A 86 13.49 3.71 -12.03
C HIS A 86 12.50 2.86 -12.80
N ARG A 87 12.29 1.63 -12.33
CA ARG A 87 11.19 0.78 -12.76
C ARG A 87 10.17 0.72 -11.63
N VAL A 88 8.98 1.21 -11.89
CA VAL A 88 7.86 1.12 -10.95
C VAL A 88 7.09 -0.14 -11.31
N TYR A 89 7.25 -1.19 -10.51
CA TYR A 89 6.65 -2.48 -10.73
C TYR A 89 5.23 -2.55 -10.17
N THR A 90 4.42 -3.40 -10.79
CA THR A 90 3.16 -3.85 -10.23
C THR A 90 2.97 -5.36 -10.42
N ARG A 91 2.27 -5.98 -9.48
CA ARG A 91 1.78 -7.37 -9.56
C ARG A 91 0.26 -7.35 -9.54
N VAL A 92 -0.36 -7.61 -10.69
CA VAL A 92 -1.81 -7.74 -10.78
C VAL A 92 -2.18 -9.21 -10.65
N HIS A 93 -3.04 -9.53 -9.68
CA HIS A 93 -3.62 -10.85 -9.49
C HIS A 93 -4.92 -10.96 -10.27
N ASN A 94 -5.40 -12.18 -10.51
CA ASN A 94 -6.77 -12.44 -10.92
C ASN A 94 -7.42 -13.39 -9.91
N PHE A 95 -8.21 -12.84 -9.00
CA PHE A 95 -8.92 -13.58 -7.95
C PHE A 95 -10.16 -14.31 -8.47
N GLY A 96 -10.54 -14.04 -9.72
CA GLY A 96 -11.75 -14.52 -10.36
C GLY A 96 -11.58 -15.93 -10.86
N ASN A 97 -12.69 -16.52 -11.31
CA ASN A 97 -12.74 -17.87 -11.88
C ASN A 97 -12.74 -17.87 -13.43
N ALA A 98 -12.49 -16.72 -14.07
CA ALA A 98 -12.25 -16.59 -15.51
C ALA A 98 -10.96 -15.81 -15.80
N PRO A 99 -10.31 -16.00 -16.97
CA PRO A 99 -9.12 -15.22 -17.33
C PRO A 99 -9.40 -13.72 -17.48
N ALA A 100 -8.52 -12.89 -16.92
CA ALA A 100 -8.52 -11.45 -17.13
C ALA A 100 -7.67 -11.12 -18.37
N ASN A 101 -8.24 -10.37 -19.32
CA ASN A 101 -7.62 -10.08 -20.61
C ASN A 101 -7.68 -8.58 -20.91
N ASN A 102 -6.72 -8.08 -21.67
CA ASN A 102 -6.70 -6.71 -22.21
C ASN A 102 -6.91 -5.64 -21.14
N LEU A 103 -6.30 -5.81 -19.97
CA LEU A 103 -6.36 -4.84 -18.90
C LEU A 103 -5.60 -3.57 -19.30
N THR A 104 -6.09 -2.43 -18.81
CA THR A 104 -5.33 -1.17 -18.81
C THR A 104 -4.91 -0.91 -17.37
N VAL A 105 -3.61 -0.75 -17.14
CA VAL A 105 -3.06 -0.50 -15.81
C VAL A 105 -2.32 0.83 -15.83
N ASN A 106 -2.82 1.80 -15.08
CA ASN A 106 -2.32 3.17 -15.00
C ASN A 106 -1.48 3.35 -13.74
N PHE A 107 -0.33 4.01 -13.89
CA PHE A 107 0.60 4.31 -12.82
C PHE A 107 0.66 5.81 -12.61
N TYR A 108 0.46 6.22 -11.37
CA TYR A 108 0.52 7.60 -10.97
C TYR A 108 1.55 7.80 -9.87
N VAL A 109 2.14 8.98 -9.84
CA VAL A 109 3.03 9.42 -8.76
C VAL A 109 2.51 10.71 -8.14
N ARG A 110 2.80 10.89 -6.86
CA ARG A 110 2.71 12.16 -6.14
C ARG A 110 4.01 12.35 -5.38
N GLN A 111 4.74 13.43 -5.70
CA GLN A 111 6.01 13.78 -5.07
C GLN A 111 5.99 15.28 -4.72
N PRO A 112 6.11 15.67 -3.43
CA PRO A 112 6.38 14.85 -2.25
C PRO A 112 5.21 13.90 -1.88
N ALA A 113 5.53 12.87 -1.10
CA ALA A 113 4.58 11.85 -0.68
C ALA A 113 3.45 12.42 0.16
N GLY A 114 2.35 11.69 0.19
CA GLY A 114 1.24 11.98 1.07
C GLY A 114 0.56 10.72 1.60
N ILE A 115 -0.36 10.91 2.53
CA ILE A 115 -1.20 9.88 3.11
C ILE A 115 -2.61 10.02 2.52
N GLY A 116 -3.15 8.90 2.04
CA GLY A 116 -4.46 8.85 1.38
C GLY A 116 -4.42 9.26 -0.09
N ASP A 117 -5.60 9.25 -0.70
CA ASP A 117 -5.78 9.39 -2.15
C ASP A 117 -5.99 10.84 -2.63
N GLY A 118 -5.88 11.83 -1.76
CA GLY A 118 -6.04 13.24 -2.14
C GLY A 118 -4.85 13.84 -2.86
N GLY A 119 -5.02 15.05 -3.38
CA GLY A 119 -3.95 15.80 -4.05
C GLY A 119 -3.80 15.49 -5.54
N ALA A 120 -2.82 16.14 -6.17
CA ALA A 120 -2.57 16.04 -7.60
C ALA A 120 -1.68 14.82 -7.91
N TRP A 121 -2.27 13.85 -8.62
CA TRP A 121 -1.56 12.67 -9.12
C TRP A 121 -1.08 12.91 -10.55
N GLU A 122 0.20 12.66 -10.82
CA GLU A 122 0.78 12.71 -12.15
C GLU A 122 0.81 11.30 -12.76
N LEU A 123 0.30 11.14 -13.98
CA LEU A 123 0.39 9.87 -14.72
C LEU A 123 1.82 9.66 -15.24
N ILE A 124 2.51 8.64 -14.74
CA ILE A 124 3.89 8.29 -15.14
C ILE A 124 3.95 7.19 -16.20
N GLY A 125 2.85 6.45 -16.41
CA GLY A 125 2.77 5.47 -17.49
C GLY A 125 1.52 4.60 -17.45
N THR A 126 1.30 3.89 -18.56
CA THR A 126 0.17 2.97 -18.71
C THR A 126 0.62 1.69 -19.39
N LEU A 127 0.28 0.54 -18.81
CA LEU A 127 0.38 -0.75 -19.46
C LEU A 127 -0.93 -1.01 -20.22
N GLN A 128 -0.84 -1.00 -21.54
CA GLN A 128 -1.95 -1.29 -22.45
C GLN A 128 -1.99 -2.78 -22.79
N ARG A 129 -3.19 -3.35 -22.91
CA ARG A 129 -3.41 -4.77 -23.23
C ARG A 129 -2.66 -5.72 -22.29
N PHE A 130 -2.61 -5.37 -21.01
CA PHE A 130 -1.95 -6.17 -19.99
C PHE A 130 -2.75 -7.46 -19.75
N GLY A 131 -2.06 -8.61 -19.77
CA GLY A 131 -2.69 -9.95 -19.74
C GLY A 131 -2.37 -10.78 -21.00
N PRO A 132 -2.88 -12.02 -21.09
CA PRO A 132 -3.84 -12.67 -20.19
C PRO A 132 -3.28 -12.93 -18.78
N ILE A 133 -4.17 -12.99 -17.79
CA ILE A 133 -3.90 -13.48 -16.42
C ILE A 133 -4.90 -14.60 -16.12
N ALA A 134 -4.40 -15.83 -15.98
CA ALA A 134 -5.23 -16.98 -15.66
C ALA A 134 -5.90 -16.83 -14.28
N SER A 135 -7.01 -17.54 -14.06
CA SER A 135 -7.67 -17.59 -12.76
C SER A 135 -6.69 -18.06 -11.68
N GLY A 136 -6.67 -17.38 -10.53
CA GLY A 136 -5.79 -17.67 -9.39
C GLY A 136 -4.31 -17.40 -9.65
N SER A 137 -3.97 -16.75 -10.75
CA SER A 137 -2.58 -16.39 -11.13
C SER A 137 -2.36 -14.88 -11.04
N PHE A 138 -1.10 -14.47 -11.20
CA PHE A 138 -0.74 -13.06 -11.28
C PHE A 138 0.16 -12.80 -12.49
N ARG A 139 0.35 -11.52 -12.80
CA ARG A 139 1.32 -11.07 -13.80
C ARG A 139 2.05 -9.83 -13.29
N LEU A 140 3.35 -9.77 -13.59
CA LEU A 140 4.18 -8.61 -13.33
C LEU A 140 4.22 -7.67 -14.55
N GLY A 141 4.26 -6.38 -14.28
CA GLY A 141 4.53 -5.34 -15.26
C GLY A 141 5.25 -4.17 -14.59
N PHE A 142 5.85 -3.28 -15.38
CA PHE A 142 6.44 -2.05 -14.85
C PHE A 142 6.34 -0.92 -15.87
N VAL A 143 6.40 0.31 -15.35
CA VAL A 143 6.66 1.51 -16.16
C VAL A 143 7.98 2.14 -15.75
N GLN A 144 8.57 2.93 -16.62
CA GLN A 144 9.76 3.71 -16.32
C GLN A 144 9.37 5.07 -15.77
N TRP A 145 10.04 5.52 -14.72
CA TRP A 145 9.85 6.85 -14.13
C TRP A 145 11.19 7.42 -13.70
N THR A 146 11.38 8.73 -13.85
CA THR A 146 12.61 9.42 -13.42
C THR A 146 12.23 10.46 -12.36
N PRO A 147 12.49 10.22 -11.06
CA PRO A 147 12.20 11.19 -10.02
C PRO A 147 13.04 12.45 -10.22
N ALA A 148 12.41 13.60 -10.04
CA ALA A 148 13.08 14.90 -10.14
C ALA A 148 13.84 15.25 -8.84
N THR A 149 13.35 14.75 -7.70
CA THR A 149 13.89 14.99 -6.36
C THR A 149 14.01 13.68 -5.60
N ASP A 150 14.73 13.70 -4.48
CA ASP A 150 14.86 12.59 -3.52
C ASP A 150 13.78 12.61 -2.44
N ALA A 151 12.96 13.67 -2.40
CA ALA A 151 11.78 13.74 -1.56
C ALA A 151 10.92 12.47 -1.72
N PRO A 152 10.36 11.90 -0.64
CA PRO A 152 9.53 10.70 -0.73
C PRO A 152 8.42 10.85 -1.77
N ALA A 153 8.01 9.76 -2.41
CA ALA A 153 6.90 9.74 -3.37
C ALA A 153 5.85 8.70 -2.98
N SER A 154 4.58 9.00 -3.24
CA SER A 154 3.51 7.99 -3.25
C SER A 154 3.29 7.51 -4.67
N ILE A 155 3.17 6.20 -4.85
CA ILE A 155 2.84 5.53 -6.11
C ILE A 155 1.42 4.99 -6.00
N LYS A 156 0.56 5.33 -6.96
CA LYS A 156 -0.78 4.74 -7.09
C LYS A 156 -0.85 3.94 -8.38
N VAL A 157 -1.33 2.70 -8.29
CA VAL A 157 -1.60 1.88 -9.47
C VAL A 157 -3.09 1.60 -9.54
N VAL A 158 -3.68 1.82 -10.72
CA VAL A 158 -5.12 1.68 -10.97
C VAL A 158 -5.33 0.78 -12.18
N ILE A 159 -6.22 -0.21 -12.04
CA ILE A 159 -6.70 -1.05 -13.12
C ILE A 159 -8.02 -0.47 -13.60
N ASP A 160 -8.14 -0.16 -14.90
CA ASP A 160 -9.42 0.26 -15.45
C ASP A 160 -10.43 -0.89 -15.33
N PRO A 161 -11.69 -0.62 -14.92
CA PRO A 161 -12.71 -1.66 -14.76
C PRO A 161 -12.85 -2.54 -16.01
N LEU A 162 -12.87 -3.85 -15.80
CA LEU A 162 -13.09 -4.81 -16.89
C LEU A 162 -14.58 -5.15 -17.00
N SER A 163 -15.10 -5.23 -18.23
CA SER A 163 -16.49 -5.65 -18.42
C SER A 163 -16.71 -7.07 -17.91
N GLY A 164 -17.72 -7.25 -17.04
CA GLY A 164 -18.07 -8.55 -16.47
C GLY A 164 -17.20 -8.98 -15.28
N GLU A 165 -16.39 -8.09 -14.75
CA GLU A 165 -15.58 -8.30 -13.55
C GLU A 165 -16.43 -8.65 -12.32
N ALA A 166 -15.86 -9.43 -11.39
CA ALA A 166 -16.55 -9.82 -10.16
C ALA A 166 -16.76 -8.63 -9.20
N THR A 167 -15.74 -7.78 -9.05
CA THR A 167 -15.75 -6.56 -8.25
C THR A 167 -14.74 -5.56 -8.81
N THR A 168 -14.86 -4.28 -8.48
CA THR A 168 -13.87 -3.24 -8.84
C THR A 168 -13.23 -2.59 -7.60
N THR A 169 -13.56 -3.09 -6.41
CA THR A 169 -13.17 -2.51 -5.12
C THR A 169 -11.68 -2.71 -4.79
N ASN A 170 -11.01 -3.61 -5.51
CA ASN A 170 -9.61 -4.00 -5.39
C ASN A 170 -8.77 -3.53 -6.59
N ASN A 171 -9.30 -2.63 -7.43
CA ASN A 171 -8.66 -2.19 -8.67
C ASN A 171 -7.69 -1.02 -8.46
N SER A 172 -7.42 -0.63 -7.21
CA SER A 172 -6.44 0.40 -6.91
C SER A 172 -5.65 0.07 -5.66
N VAL A 173 -4.38 0.44 -5.67
CA VAL A 173 -3.49 0.34 -4.51
C VAL A 173 -2.53 1.53 -4.48
N ILE A 174 -2.12 1.95 -3.29
CA ILE A 174 -1.15 3.02 -3.06
C ILE A 174 0.00 2.45 -2.23
N GLU A 175 1.23 2.75 -2.65
CA GLU A 175 2.48 2.47 -1.95
C GLU A 175 3.23 3.79 -1.75
N SER A 176 4.10 3.89 -0.74
CA SER A 176 4.99 5.05 -0.57
C SER A 176 6.45 4.60 -0.59
N SER A 177 7.32 5.39 -1.22
CA SER A 177 8.74 5.05 -1.32
C SER A 177 9.42 5.01 0.05
N SER A 178 10.28 4.02 0.27
CA SER A 178 11.21 3.98 1.42
C SER A 178 12.23 5.12 1.34
N PHE A 179 12.63 5.65 2.50
CA PHE A 179 13.76 6.57 2.63
C PHE A 179 14.92 5.88 3.34
N PHE A 180 16.15 6.20 2.93
CA PHE A 180 17.38 5.76 3.59
C PHE A 180 18.15 7.01 4.05
N PHE A 181 18.63 6.98 5.29
CA PHE A 181 19.54 7.99 5.80
C PHE A 181 20.94 7.42 5.79
N ASP A 182 21.88 8.14 5.17
CA ASP A 182 23.31 7.87 5.36
C ASP A 182 23.71 8.44 6.73
N ASP A 183 24.48 7.67 7.51
CA ASP A 183 24.82 7.95 8.91
C ASP A 183 25.79 9.15 9.08
N GLY A 184 26.18 9.78 7.98
CA GLY A 184 27.06 10.96 7.93
C GLY A 184 26.36 12.33 7.90
N LEU A 185 25.04 12.42 8.02
CA LEU A 185 24.33 13.70 7.94
C LEU A 185 24.40 14.49 9.26
N GLY A 186 25.11 15.62 9.21
CA GLY A 186 25.31 16.54 10.34
C GLY A 186 24.07 17.32 10.79
N ASP A 187 22.93 17.17 10.10
CA ASP A 187 21.64 17.74 10.49
C ASP A 187 20.53 16.66 10.39
N PRO A 188 19.61 16.60 11.36
CA PRO A 188 18.48 15.68 11.34
C PRO A 188 17.55 15.97 10.14
N PRO A 189 17.18 14.97 9.33
CA PRO A 189 16.25 15.19 8.23
C PRO A 189 14.84 15.50 8.74
N GLU A 190 14.25 16.58 8.24
CA GLU A 190 12.84 16.91 8.41
C GLU A 190 12.04 16.24 7.27
N LEU A 191 11.15 15.32 7.63
CA LEU A 191 10.22 14.67 6.69
C LEU A 191 8.88 15.40 6.74
N GLU A 192 8.31 15.74 5.57
CA GLU A 192 6.99 16.35 5.48
C GLU A 192 6.03 15.46 4.67
N PHE A 193 4.85 15.17 5.24
CA PHE A 193 3.81 14.34 4.63
C PHE A 193 2.49 15.12 4.52
N ALA A 194 1.89 15.14 3.33
CA ALA A 194 0.55 15.69 3.13
C ALA A 194 -0.51 14.62 3.36
N VAL A 195 -1.46 14.81 4.27
CA VAL A 195 -2.52 13.86 4.59
C VAL A 195 -3.86 14.38 4.12
N HIS A 196 -4.57 13.58 3.34
CA HIS A 196 -5.92 13.90 2.87
C HIS A 196 -6.96 12.95 3.47
N ASN A 197 -8.09 13.51 3.90
CA ASN A 197 -9.28 12.72 4.22
C ASN A 197 -10.19 12.59 2.99
N PRO A 198 -10.23 11.43 2.32
CA PRO A 198 -11.02 11.23 1.11
C PRO A 198 -12.53 11.17 1.37
N SER A 199 -12.97 11.14 2.64
CA SER A 199 -14.40 11.17 2.95
C SER A 199 -14.95 12.58 2.75
N GLU A 200 -15.96 12.71 1.90
CA GLU A 200 -16.71 13.97 1.70
C GLU A 200 -17.73 14.26 2.81
N THR A 201 -17.95 13.32 3.72
CA THR A 201 -19.06 13.40 4.69
C THR A 201 -18.64 13.19 6.14
N SER A 202 -17.51 12.56 6.39
CA SER A 202 -17.06 12.21 7.74
C SER A 202 -15.65 12.71 7.99
N GLY A 203 -15.45 13.40 9.11
CA GLY A 203 -14.10 13.65 9.61
C GLY A 203 -13.50 12.41 10.25
N VAL A 204 -12.17 12.37 10.34
CA VAL A 204 -11.40 11.25 10.89
C VAL A 204 -10.43 11.75 11.97
N ASN A 205 -10.23 10.96 13.03
CA ASN A 205 -9.13 11.18 13.96
C ASN A 205 -7.92 10.39 13.44
N LEU A 206 -6.84 11.12 13.18
CA LEU A 206 -5.56 10.56 12.75
C LEU A 206 -4.63 10.45 13.95
N PHE A 207 -3.93 9.32 14.02
CA PHE A 207 -2.81 9.09 14.93
C PHE A 207 -1.61 8.75 14.07
N PHE A 208 -0.49 9.42 14.33
CA PHE A 208 0.74 9.20 13.58
C PHE A 208 1.74 8.46 14.47
N GLU A 209 2.18 7.31 14.01
CA GLU A 209 3.18 6.49 14.69
C GLU A 209 4.41 6.39 13.78
N ALA A 210 5.58 6.66 14.35
CA ALA A 210 6.85 6.43 13.69
C ALA A 210 7.49 5.16 14.25
N ILE A 211 7.79 4.21 13.37
CA ILE A 211 8.45 2.95 13.73
C ILE A 211 9.86 2.99 13.15
N VAL A 212 10.89 2.97 14.00
CA VAL A 212 12.28 2.84 13.55
C VAL A 212 12.64 1.35 13.52
N THR A 213 12.96 0.84 12.33
CA THR A 213 13.45 -0.53 12.16
C THR A 213 14.88 -0.49 11.66
N PRO A 214 15.89 -0.90 12.46
CA PRO A 214 17.27 -1.00 11.98
C PRO A 214 17.34 -2.05 10.87
N GLN A 215 17.79 -1.66 9.67
CA GLN A 215 18.16 -2.64 8.65
C GLN A 215 19.64 -3.01 8.74
N GLY A 216 19.94 -4.31 8.68
CA GLY A 216 21.28 -4.78 8.31
C GLY A 216 22.33 -5.01 9.40
N ARG A 217 22.02 -4.94 10.70
CA ARG A 217 22.97 -5.38 11.76
C ARG A 217 22.54 -6.69 12.41
N SER A 218 23.49 -7.61 12.56
CA SER A 218 23.32 -8.86 13.31
C SER A 218 22.77 -8.56 14.70
N LYS A 219 22.00 -9.51 15.25
CA LYS A 219 21.24 -9.51 16.52
C LYS A 219 21.99 -9.11 17.81
N GLU A 220 23.16 -8.50 17.75
CA GLU A 220 24.09 -8.34 18.87
C GLU A 220 24.46 -6.89 19.23
N THR A 221 23.90 -5.87 18.57
CA THR A 221 24.01 -4.48 19.07
C THR A 221 22.64 -3.85 19.29
N GLN A 222 22.40 -3.57 20.57
CA GLN A 222 21.18 -3.09 21.17
C GLN A 222 21.15 -1.54 21.12
N ASP A 223 21.26 -0.93 19.93
CA ASP A 223 21.30 0.55 19.78
C ASP A 223 20.19 1.11 18.87
N ALA A 224 19.18 0.29 18.55
CA ALA A 224 17.96 0.76 17.87
C ALA A 224 17.15 1.76 18.71
N SER A 225 17.37 1.79 20.02
CA SER A 225 16.67 2.65 21.00
C SER A 225 17.06 4.12 20.93
N ASP A 226 18.15 4.45 20.24
CA ASP A 226 18.74 5.79 20.30
C ASP A 226 18.34 6.69 19.11
N TRP A 227 17.71 6.11 18.08
CA TRP A 227 17.02 6.89 17.07
C TRP A 227 15.74 7.48 17.65
N ARG A 228 15.59 8.80 17.56
CA ARG A 228 14.39 9.50 18.02
C ARG A 228 13.64 10.05 16.82
N VAL A 229 12.41 9.63 16.62
CA VAL A 229 11.48 10.26 15.67
C VAL A 229 10.41 11.01 16.44
N VAL A 230 10.26 12.30 16.16
CA VAL A 230 9.20 13.14 16.73
C VAL A 230 8.24 13.49 15.61
N VAL A 231 6.97 13.17 15.78
CA VAL A 231 5.93 13.50 14.80
C VAL A 231 5.11 14.67 15.30
N ASP A 232 4.99 15.73 14.49
CA ASP A 232 4.19 16.91 14.79
C ASP A 232 3.14 17.17 13.68
N PRO A 233 1.84 17.11 13.98
CA PRO A 233 1.25 16.73 15.26
C PRO A 233 1.20 15.19 15.45
N GLU A 234 1.30 14.70 16.68
CA GLU A 234 1.14 13.25 17.00
C GLU A 234 -0.28 12.73 16.73
N SER A 235 -1.27 13.62 16.78
CA SER A 235 -2.65 13.31 16.38
C SER A 235 -3.37 14.54 15.85
N ARG A 236 -4.32 14.35 14.94
CA ARG A 236 -5.11 15.44 14.37
C ARG A 236 -6.49 14.97 13.94
N TYR A 237 -7.52 15.75 14.27
CA TYR A 237 -8.82 15.60 13.64
C TYR A 237 -8.80 16.25 12.26
N LEU A 238 -9.05 15.47 11.22
CA LEU A 238 -9.12 15.93 9.84
C LEU A 238 -10.57 15.91 9.37
N ARG A 239 -11.09 17.09 8.98
CA ARG A 239 -12.47 17.22 8.47
C ARG A 239 -12.63 16.47 7.14
N ALA A 240 -13.88 16.21 6.78
CA ALA A 240 -14.25 15.63 5.50
C ALA A 240 -13.72 16.46 4.32
N GLY A 241 -12.95 15.87 3.41
CA GLY A 241 -12.38 16.51 2.23
C GLY A 241 -11.24 17.51 2.50
N PHE A 242 -10.72 17.58 3.73
CA PHE A 242 -9.63 18.50 4.08
C PHE A 242 -8.27 17.80 4.06
N ASP A 243 -7.24 18.63 3.82
CA ASP A 243 -5.84 18.27 3.90
C ASP A 243 -5.18 18.78 5.19
N CYS A 244 -4.13 18.10 5.64
CA CYS A 244 -3.19 18.62 6.61
C CYS A 244 -1.76 18.19 6.30
N THR A 245 -0.79 18.95 6.80
CA THR A 245 0.63 18.57 6.77
C THR A 245 1.02 17.99 8.12
N VAL A 246 1.85 16.95 8.08
CA VAL A 246 2.48 16.31 9.23
C VAL A 246 3.98 16.31 9.01
N ARG A 247 4.74 16.62 10.06
CA ARG A 247 6.20 16.64 10.03
C ARG A 247 6.74 15.55 10.93
N ALA A 248 7.84 14.93 10.51
CA ALA A 248 8.59 14.00 11.33
C ALA A 248 10.07 14.41 11.36
N ASP A 249 10.55 14.77 12.55
CA ASP A 249 11.96 15.06 12.79
C ASP A 249 12.66 13.77 13.20
N VAL A 250 13.67 13.35 12.43
CA VAL A 250 14.44 12.14 12.71
C VAL A 250 15.80 12.54 13.27
N THR A 251 16.06 12.22 14.54
CA THR A 251 17.35 12.44 15.19
C THR A 251 18.14 11.13 15.23
N PRO A 252 19.35 11.08 14.63
CA PRO A 252 20.21 9.90 14.72
C PRO A 252 20.77 9.72 16.15
N PRO A 253 21.25 8.50 16.49
CA PRO A 253 21.98 8.25 17.73
C PRO A 253 23.18 9.19 17.84
N ASN A 254 23.50 9.67 19.04
CA ASN A 254 24.66 10.52 19.26
C ASN A 254 25.94 9.81 18.77
N PRO A 255 26.68 10.36 17.79
CA PRO A 255 27.88 9.70 17.24
C PRO A 255 29.06 9.66 18.23
N CYS A 256 28.96 10.33 19.39
CA CYS A 256 30.08 10.56 20.31
C CYS A 256 30.32 9.47 21.37
N MET A 257 29.69 8.28 21.26
CA MET A 257 29.88 7.18 22.20
C MET A 257 30.58 5.96 21.58
N VAL A 258 31.26 6.12 20.44
CA VAL A 258 32.24 5.13 20.00
C VAL A 258 33.46 5.28 20.91
N ASN A 259 33.56 4.39 21.90
CA ASN A 259 34.73 4.31 22.77
C ASN A 259 35.98 4.14 21.88
N ASP A 260 36.83 5.15 21.82
CA ASP A 260 38.22 5.05 21.37
C ASP A 260 38.96 4.15 22.37
N GLY A 261 38.76 2.84 22.22
CA GLY A 261 39.48 1.81 22.96
C GLY A 261 40.93 1.77 22.50
N HIS A 262 41.76 2.58 23.15
CA HIS A 262 43.19 2.34 23.34
C HIS A 262 43.43 1.09 24.20
#